data_AF-A0A2R4TEY8-F1
#
_entry.id   AF-A0A2R4TEY8-F1
#
_cell.length_a   1.000
_cell.length_b   1.000
_cell.length_c   1.000
_cell.angle_alpha   90.00
_cell.angle_beta   90.00
_cell.angle_gamma   90.00
#
_symmetry.space_group_name_H-M   'P 1'
#
loop_
_entity.id
_entity.type
_entity.pdbx_description
1 polymer ?
#
loop_
_entity_poly.entity_id
_entity_poly.type
_entity_poly.pdbx_seq_one_letter_code
_entity_poly.pdbx_strand_id
1 'polypeptide(L)'
;MRVSEWASVVLPELPAYDRRRGFFTCELADACAKGGYGHKYWMPRSALRGVLGYVEVARAAAVRRAQAAGRYERIANRRIVLATHGTHSVTMSSADGGSQKEKWNDVGPQTRMLLFRRTSQGLEPVALWLNEDGLPRDIGGWEHTFDVANERIESLGLENFSCTAHMLRHSFALRWYAVGKLIKYARLGHLTDDEQRDFREEVGNTWHLVQTMLGHRSVETTKTVYLEPFQTLEVEALLAHADGFPVTSFMADVFAEHPWVRTDPLAVAR
;
A
#
# COMPACT_ATOMS: atom_id res chain seq x y z
N MET A 1 -0.17 4.39 -0.97
CA MET A 1 -0.25 3.97 -2.39
C MET A 1 -1.52 4.50 -3.04
N ARG A 2 -1.56 4.59 -4.37
CA ARG A 2 -2.79 4.80 -5.15
C ARG A 2 -3.58 3.49 -5.21
N VAL A 3 -4.87 3.58 -5.47
CA VAL A 3 -5.71 2.37 -5.65
C VAL A 3 -5.21 1.50 -6.80
N SER A 4 -4.81 2.09 -7.92
CA SER A 4 -4.25 1.35 -9.06
C SER A 4 -3.00 0.54 -8.71
N GLU A 5 -2.13 1.10 -7.85
CA GLU A 5 -0.89 0.47 -7.40
C GLU A 5 -1.17 -0.70 -6.46
N TRP A 6 -2.17 -0.55 -5.58
CA TRP A 6 -2.57 -1.62 -4.68
C TRP A 6 -3.38 -2.73 -5.37
N ALA A 7 -4.17 -2.37 -6.38
CA ALA A 7 -4.93 -3.29 -7.21
C ALA A 7 -4.02 -4.28 -7.96
N SER A 8 -2.80 -3.87 -8.30
CA SER A 8 -1.85 -4.70 -9.05
C SER A 8 -1.04 -5.70 -8.20
N VAL A 9 -1.19 -5.70 -6.87
CA VAL A 9 -0.42 -6.60 -6.01
C VAL A 9 -0.83 -8.06 -6.22
N VAL A 10 0.17 -8.93 -6.24
CA VAL A 10 -0.01 -10.39 -6.36
C VAL A 10 0.34 -11.10 -5.06
N LEU A 11 -0.22 -12.30 -4.84
CA LEU A 11 0.00 -13.08 -3.62
C LEU A 11 1.49 -13.27 -3.25
N PRO A 12 2.41 -13.56 -4.20
CA PRO A 12 3.82 -13.77 -3.87
C PRO A 12 4.55 -12.51 -3.37
N GLU A 13 3.98 -11.31 -3.57
CA GLU A 13 4.54 -10.04 -3.08
C GLU A 13 4.11 -9.73 -1.64
N LEU A 14 3.18 -10.49 -1.07
CA LEU A 14 2.81 -10.32 0.33
C LEU A 14 3.96 -10.79 1.24
N PRO A 15 4.33 -9.98 2.25
CA PRO A 15 5.35 -10.37 3.20
C PRO A 15 4.87 -11.55 4.06
N ALA A 16 5.82 -12.38 4.49
CA ALA A 16 5.54 -13.43 5.47
C ALA A 16 5.09 -12.78 6.80
N TYR A 17 4.01 -13.30 7.37
CA TYR A 17 3.48 -12.78 8.63
C TYR A 17 4.41 -13.09 9.80
N ASP A 18 4.87 -12.04 10.49
CA ASP A 18 5.58 -12.15 11.76
C ASP A 18 4.86 -11.30 12.83
N ARG A 19 4.38 -11.97 13.89
CA ARG A 19 3.69 -11.32 15.00
C ARG A 19 4.60 -10.33 15.75
N ARG A 20 5.92 -10.46 15.67
CA ARG A 20 6.90 -9.61 16.36
C ARG A 20 7.12 -8.27 15.66
N ARG A 21 6.81 -8.17 14.37
CA ARG A 21 6.94 -6.93 13.59
C ARG A 21 5.70 -6.07 13.72
N GLY A 22 5.88 -4.76 13.89
CA GLY A 22 4.80 -3.78 13.81
C GLY A 22 4.47 -3.42 12.36
N PHE A 23 5.49 -3.36 11.52
CA PHE A 23 5.38 -3.01 10.10
C PHE A 23 6.19 -3.95 9.20
N PHE A 24 5.73 -4.09 7.96
CA PHE A 24 6.37 -4.87 6.92
C PHE A 24 6.77 -3.97 5.77
N THR A 25 8.06 -3.96 5.43
CA THR A 25 8.57 -3.33 4.22
C THR A 25 8.13 -4.14 3.01
N CYS A 26 7.47 -3.47 2.07
CA CYS A 26 7.02 -4.03 0.80
C CYS A 26 7.56 -3.18 -0.35
N GLU A 27 7.53 -3.70 -1.57
CA GLU A 27 8.02 -3.00 -2.76
C GLU A 27 6.94 -2.98 -3.84
N LEU A 28 6.69 -1.80 -4.41
CA LEU A 28 5.82 -1.62 -5.56
C LEU A 28 6.67 -1.70 -6.82
N ALA A 29 6.29 -2.61 -7.72
CA ALA A 29 6.91 -2.75 -9.04
C ALA A 29 6.80 -1.47 -9.88
N ASP A 30 7.88 -1.11 -10.58
CA ASP A 30 7.91 0.03 -11.52
C ASP A 30 6.81 -0.08 -12.57
N ALA A 31 6.62 -1.26 -13.16
CA ALA A 31 5.60 -1.50 -14.18
C ALA A 31 4.16 -1.29 -13.68
N CYS A 32 3.97 -1.27 -12.35
CA CYS A 32 2.68 -1.07 -11.70
C CYS A 32 2.50 0.34 -11.12
N ALA A 33 3.57 1.13 -11.05
CA ALA A 33 3.54 2.47 -10.50
C ALA A 33 3.15 3.52 -11.55
N LYS A 34 2.43 4.56 -11.13
CA LYS A 34 2.15 5.69 -12.04
C LYS A 34 3.47 6.34 -12.47
N GLY A 35 3.68 6.44 -13.78
CA GLY A 35 4.89 7.04 -14.34
C GLY A 35 6.15 6.20 -14.13
N GLY A 36 6.00 4.89 -13.87
CA GLY A 36 7.13 3.96 -13.78
C GLY A 36 8.04 4.18 -12.57
N TYR A 37 7.51 4.76 -11.48
CA TYR A 37 8.26 5.01 -10.25
C TYR A 37 7.82 4.06 -9.13
N GLY A 38 8.33 2.84 -9.17
CA GLY A 38 8.24 1.89 -8.08
C GLY A 38 8.93 2.44 -6.84
N HIS A 39 8.43 2.03 -5.68
CA HIS A 39 8.92 2.52 -4.40
C HIS A 39 8.60 1.54 -3.29
N LYS A 40 9.35 1.63 -2.19
CA LYS A 40 9.01 0.90 -0.96
C LYS A 40 7.76 1.51 -0.33
N TYR A 41 6.94 0.65 0.24
CA TYR A 41 5.82 1.06 1.10
C TYR A 41 5.79 0.17 2.34
N TRP A 42 5.15 0.67 3.39
CA TRP A 42 5.10 -0.02 4.67
C TRP A 42 3.68 -0.38 5.05
N MET A 43 3.46 -1.66 5.30
CA MET A 43 2.17 -2.20 5.69
C MET A 43 2.15 -2.46 7.20
N PRO A 44 1.24 -1.86 7.96
CA PRO A 44 1.10 -2.19 9.38
C PRO A 44 0.61 -3.64 9.55
N ARG A 45 1.00 -4.29 10.63
CA ARG A 45 0.61 -5.67 10.96
C ARG A 45 -0.91 -5.88 10.93
N SER A 46 -1.69 -4.88 11.36
CA SER A 46 -3.16 -4.93 11.31
C SER A 46 -3.70 -5.02 9.88
N ALA A 47 -3.12 -4.26 8.94
CA ALA A 47 -3.49 -4.31 7.53
C ALA A 47 -3.12 -5.64 6.91
N LEU A 48 -1.89 -6.14 7.14
CA LEU A 48 -1.48 -7.46 6.65
C LEU A 48 -2.41 -8.57 7.17
N ARG A 49 -2.75 -8.54 8.46
CA ARG A 49 -3.71 -9.50 9.04
C ARG A 49 -5.07 -9.44 8.36
N GLY A 50 -5.56 -8.23 8.04
CA GLY A 50 -6.81 -8.06 7.29
C GLY A 50 -6.74 -8.64 5.88
N VAL A 51 -5.64 -8.39 5.16
CA VAL A 51 -5.39 -8.96 3.83
C VAL A 51 -5.33 -10.49 3.88
N LEU A 52 -4.60 -11.06 4.83
CA LEU A 52 -4.50 -12.52 4.98
C LEU A 52 -5.87 -13.14 5.34
N GLY A 53 -6.65 -12.50 6.21
CA GLY A 53 -8.02 -12.93 6.49
C GLY A 53 -8.92 -12.91 5.25
N TYR A 54 -8.80 -11.89 4.39
CA TYR A 54 -9.47 -11.88 3.09
C TYR A 54 -9.02 -13.03 2.19
N VAL A 55 -7.71 -13.30 2.12
CA VAL A 55 -7.14 -14.39 1.31
C VAL A 55 -7.68 -15.75 1.75
N GLU A 56 -7.72 -16.02 3.05
CA GLU A 56 -8.16 -17.30 3.62
C GLU A 56 -9.67 -17.53 3.49
N VAL A 57 -10.47 -16.45 3.53
CA VAL A 57 -11.94 -16.55 3.61
C VAL A 57 -12.60 -16.16 2.30
N ALA A 58 -12.81 -14.87 2.07
CA ALA A 58 -13.66 -14.37 0.98
C ALA A 58 -13.05 -14.67 -0.40
N ARG A 59 -11.74 -14.46 -0.55
CA ARG A 59 -11.01 -14.75 -1.78
C ARG A 59 -11.02 -16.25 -2.08
N ALA A 60 -10.68 -17.08 -1.10
CA ALA A 60 -10.68 -18.54 -1.27
C ALA A 60 -12.08 -19.08 -1.64
N ALA A 61 -13.15 -18.51 -1.07
CA ALA A 61 -14.52 -18.87 -1.45
C ALA A 61 -14.85 -18.46 -2.90
N ALA A 62 -14.44 -17.26 -3.33
CA ALA A 62 -14.63 -16.81 -4.71
C ALA A 62 -13.85 -17.70 -5.71
N VAL A 63 -12.61 -18.07 -5.38
CA VAL A 63 -11.79 -19.00 -6.17
C VAL A 63 -12.48 -20.35 -6.33
N ARG A 64 -12.96 -20.96 -5.23
CA ARG A 64 -13.64 -22.26 -5.31
C ARG A 64 -14.89 -22.21 -6.18
N ARG A 65 -15.69 -21.14 -6.09
CA ARG A 65 -16.86 -20.96 -6.97
C ARG A 65 -16.47 -20.84 -8.44
N ALA A 66 -15.40 -20.09 -8.73
CA ALA A 66 -14.91 -19.92 -10.09
C ALA A 66 -14.31 -21.20 -10.68
N GLN A 67 -13.58 -21.98 -9.87
CA GLN A 67 -13.06 -23.30 -10.21
C GLN A 67 -14.22 -24.27 -10.52
N ALA A 68 -15.21 -24.36 -9.63
CA ALA A 68 -16.38 -25.23 -9.83
C ALA A 68 -17.16 -24.86 -11.10
N ALA A 69 -17.20 -23.57 -11.44
CA ALA A 69 -17.83 -23.08 -12.66
C ALA A 69 -16.94 -23.18 -13.93
N GLY A 70 -15.70 -23.67 -13.80
CA GLY A 70 -14.72 -23.80 -14.89
C GLY A 70 -14.36 -22.47 -15.55
N ARG A 71 -14.39 -21.37 -14.79
CA ARG A 71 -14.21 -20.01 -15.33
C ARG A 71 -12.77 -19.77 -15.78
N TYR A 72 -11.80 -20.27 -15.02
CA TYR A 72 -10.38 -20.00 -15.26
C TYR A 72 -9.85 -20.72 -16.50
N GLU A 73 -10.39 -21.88 -16.82
CA GLU A 73 -10.07 -22.66 -18.02
C GLU A 73 -10.50 -21.96 -19.31
N ARG A 74 -11.50 -21.06 -19.23
CA ARG A 74 -12.03 -20.30 -20.36
C ARG A 74 -11.31 -18.98 -20.61
N ILE A 75 -10.44 -18.56 -19.70
CA ILE A 75 -9.68 -17.31 -19.86
C ILE A 75 -8.64 -17.50 -20.96
N ALA A 76 -8.80 -16.73 -22.05
CA ALA A 76 -7.85 -16.65 -23.14
C ALA A 76 -6.55 -15.99 -22.69
N ASN A 77 -5.43 -16.36 -23.31
CA ASN A 77 -4.11 -15.79 -23.05
C ASN A 77 -3.61 -15.89 -21.60
N ARG A 78 -4.23 -16.74 -20.77
CA ARG A 78 -3.71 -17.01 -19.42
C ARG A 78 -2.32 -17.62 -19.50
N ARG A 79 -1.45 -17.23 -18.57
CA ARG A 79 -0.12 -17.84 -18.38
C ARG A 79 -0.09 -18.57 -17.05
N ILE A 80 0.59 -19.71 -17.04
CA ILE A 80 0.74 -20.51 -15.83
C ILE A 80 2.04 -20.13 -15.13
N VAL A 81 1.96 -19.75 -13.87
CA VAL A 81 3.11 -19.59 -12.98
C VAL A 81 3.67 -20.97 -12.67
N LEU A 82 4.90 -21.22 -13.10
CA LEU A 82 5.64 -22.46 -12.91
C LEU A 82 6.48 -22.42 -11.63
N ALA A 83 7.04 -21.25 -11.30
CA ALA A 83 7.78 -21.03 -10.06
C ALA A 83 7.79 -19.55 -9.67
N THR A 84 7.85 -19.27 -8.37
CA THR A 84 8.10 -17.93 -7.81
C THR A 84 9.41 -17.93 -7.05
N HIS A 85 10.27 -16.95 -7.30
CA HIS A 85 11.59 -16.83 -6.66
C HIS A 85 11.52 -15.69 -5.63
N GLY A 86 10.77 -15.94 -4.55
CA GLY A 86 10.40 -14.92 -3.58
C GLY A 86 9.62 -13.77 -4.23
N THR A 87 9.92 -12.54 -3.80
CA THR A 87 9.35 -11.30 -4.36
C THR A 87 10.13 -10.77 -5.57
N HIS A 88 11.22 -11.43 -5.98
CA HIS A 88 12.10 -10.89 -7.02
C HIS A 88 11.64 -11.20 -8.45
N SER A 89 11.26 -12.45 -8.72
CA SER A 89 10.93 -12.89 -10.09
C SER A 89 9.97 -14.06 -10.12
N VAL A 90 9.36 -14.24 -11.29
CA VAL A 90 8.41 -15.30 -11.59
C VAL A 90 8.82 -16.02 -12.86
N THR A 91 8.70 -17.34 -12.86
CA THR A 91 8.84 -18.19 -14.04
C THR A 91 7.45 -18.58 -14.51
N MET A 92 7.12 -18.28 -15.76
CA MET A 92 5.78 -18.44 -16.34
C MET A 92 5.86 -19.27 -17.62
N SER A 93 4.77 -19.96 -17.98
CA SER A 93 4.65 -20.58 -19.29
C SER A 93 4.68 -19.52 -20.40
N SER A 94 5.32 -19.86 -21.51
CA SER A 94 5.30 -19.07 -22.73
C SER A 94 4.22 -19.59 -23.69
N ALA A 95 3.78 -18.74 -24.63
CA ALA A 95 2.76 -19.09 -25.62
C ALA A 95 3.26 -20.14 -26.63
N ASP A 96 4.58 -20.21 -26.85
CA ASP A 96 5.27 -21.09 -27.80
C ASP A 96 5.69 -22.46 -27.22
N GLY A 97 5.28 -22.79 -25.99
CA GLY A 97 5.57 -24.08 -25.35
C GLY A 97 6.83 -24.11 -24.48
N GLY A 98 7.43 -22.95 -24.17
CA GLY A 98 8.55 -22.81 -23.24
C GLY A 98 8.20 -22.25 -21.86
N SER A 99 9.24 -21.78 -21.16
CA SER A 99 9.10 -20.98 -19.95
C SER A 99 9.92 -19.70 -20.02
N GLN A 100 9.44 -18.64 -19.40
CA GLN A 100 10.11 -17.35 -19.34
C GLN A 100 10.22 -16.91 -17.88
N LYS A 101 11.42 -16.46 -17.49
CA LYS A 101 11.65 -15.84 -16.18
C LYS A 101 11.63 -14.33 -16.35
N GLU A 102 10.78 -13.64 -15.58
CA GLU A 102 10.65 -12.19 -15.57
C GLU A 102 10.72 -11.67 -14.13
N LYS A 103 11.27 -10.47 -13.93
CA LYS A 103 11.25 -9.83 -12.60
C LYS A 103 9.84 -9.33 -12.31
N TRP A 104 9.38 -9.46 -11.08
CA TRP A 104 8.06 -8.90 -10.70
C TRP A 104 7.97 -7.40 -10.99
N ASN A 105 9.10 -6.68 -10.89
CA ASN A 105 9.22 -5.26 -11.22
C ASN A 105 8.78 -4.91 -12.65
N ASP A 106 8.95 -5.84 -13.58
CA ASP A 106 8.72 -5.64 -15.01
C ASP A 106 7.37 -6.24 -15.47
N VAL A 107 6.74 -7.08 -14.65
CA VAL A 107 5.42 -7.66 -14.95
C VAL A 107 4.33 -6.64 -14.61
N GLY A 108 3.75 -6.02 -15.64
CA GLY A 108 2.70 -5.00 -15.49
C GLY A 108 1.32 -5.53 -15.06
N PRO A 109 0.38 -4.64 -14.65
CA PRO A 109 -0.92 -5.01 -14.10
C PRO A 109 -1.76 -5.93 -14.99
N GLN A 110 -1.82 -5.68 -16.30
CA GLN A 110 -2.60 -6.49 -17.24
C GLN A 110 -2.07 -7.92 -17.33
N THR A 111 -0.75 -8.09 -17.39
CA THR A 111 -0.12 -9.41 -17.37
C THR A 111 -0.43 -10.13 -16.06
N ARG A 112 -0.31 -9.44 -14.91
CA ARG A 112 -0.60 -10.00 -13.58
C ARG A 112 -2.02 -10.54 -13.44
N MET A 113 -3.01 -9.87 -14.05
CA MET A 113 -4.40 -10.36 -14.09
C MET A 113 -4.56 -11.66 -14.88
N LEU A 114 -3.63 -11.99 -15.78
CA LEU A 114 -3.66 -13.20 -16.59
C LEU A 114 -2.74 -14.31 -16.05
N LEU A 115 -2.14 -14.13 -14.87
CA LEU A 115 -1.27 -15.11 -14.24
C LEU A 115 -2.05 -16.04 -13.30
N PHE A 116 -1.91 -17.34 -13.52
CA PHE A 116 -2.57 -18.38 -12.74
C PHE A 116 -1.56 -19.39 -12.22
N ARG A 117 -1.74 -19.86 -11.00
CA ARG A 117 -1.01 -21.02 -10.46
C ARG A 117 -1.87 -22.26 -10.51
N ARG A 118 -1.23 -23.43 -10.61
CA ARG A 118 -1.92 -24.72 -10.42
C ARG A 118 -1.96 -25.05 -8.93
N THR A 119 -3.13 -25.47 -8.47
CA THR A 119 -3.35 -26.00 -7.12
C THR A 119 -3.96 -27.40 -7.22
N SER A 120 -4.06 -28.11 -6.10
CA SER A 120 -4.78 -29.40 -6.05
C SER A 120 -6.27 -29.28 -6.41
N GLN A 121 -6.85 -28.08 -6.33
CA GLN A 121 -8.25 -27.79 -6.62
C GLN A 121 -8.46 -27.20 -8.04
N GLY A 122 -7.40 -27.08 -8.83
CA GLY A 122 -7.43 -26.47 -10.17
C GLY A 122 -6.69 -25.14 -10.24
N LEU A 123 -6.99 -24.35 -11.25
CA LEU A 123 -6.34 -23.06 -11.48
C LEU A 123 -6.77 -22.02 -10.43
N GLU A 124 -5.86 -21.14 -10.07
CA GLU A 124 -6.12 -20.03 -9.16
C GLU A 124 -5.36 -18.78 -9.66
N PRO A 125 -5.98 -17.60 -9.72
CA PRO A 125 -5.27 -16.37 -10.05
C PRO A 125 -4.17 -16.09 -9.03
N VAL A 126 -3.04 -15.52 -9.45
CA VAL A 126 -2.04 -14.99 -8.50
C VAL A 126 -2.38 -13.57 -8.04
N ALA A 127 -3.26 -12.87 -8.76
CA ALA A 127 -3.78 -11.56 -8.36
C ALA A 127 -4.36 -11.61 -6.95
N LEU A 128 -4.00 -10.64 -6.10
CA LEU A 128 -4.50 -10.60 -4.73
C LEU A 128 -6.00 -10.33 -4.71
N TRP A 129 -6.46 -9.33 -5.46
CA TRP A 129 -7.83 -8.83 -5.40
C TRP A 129 -8.71 -9.44 -6.47
N LEU A 130 -9.79 -10.08 -6.04
CA LEU A 130 -10.77 -10.72 -6.90
C LEU A 130 -12.16 -10.11 -6.71
N ASN A 131 -12.96 -10.14 -7.77
CA ASN A 131 -14.40 -9.94 -7.72
C ASN A 131 -15.10 -11.14 -7.05
N GLU A 132 -16.39 -10.99 -6.74
CA GLU A 132 -17.19 -12.07 -6.12
C GLU A 132 -17.29 -13.33 -7.00
N ASP A 133 -17.16 -13.14 -8.31
CA ASP A 133 -17.11 -14.20 -9.32
C ASP A 133 -15.74 -14.89 -9.41
N GLY A 134 -14.76 -14.46 -8.61
CA GLY A 134 -13.41 -15.02 -8.54
C GLY A 134 -12.48 -14.57 -9.66
N LEU A 135 -12.90 -13.68 -10.56
CA LEU A 135 -11.99 -13.10 -11.57
C LEU A 135 -11.16 -11.96 -10.95
N PRO A 136 -9.92 -11.73 -11.40
CA PRO A 136 -9.12 -10.59 -10.98
C PRO A 136 -9.86 -9.27 -11.16
N ARG A 137 -9.90 -8.46 -10.11
CA ARG A 137 -10.58 -7.16 -10.13
C ARG A 137 -9.75 -6.15 -10.93
N ASP A 138 -10.36 -5.51 -11.91
CA ASP A 138 -9.75 -4.43 -12.66
C ASP A 138 -9.65 -3.14 -11.80
N ILE A 139 -8.85 -2.18 -12.27
CA ILE A 139 -8.61 -0.94 -11.54
C ILE A 139 -9.88 -0.08 -11.43
N GLY A 140 -10.70 0.00 -12.49
CA GLY A 140 -11.92 0.80 -12.51
C GLY A 140 -12.98 0.27 -11.54
N GLY A 141 -13.03 -1.05 -11.35
CA GLY A 141 -13.90 -1.68 -10.36
C GLY A 141 -13.68 -1.18 -8.92
N TRP A 142 -12.52 -0.62 -8.58
CA TRP A 142 -12.30 -0.05 -7.25
C TRP A 142 -13.01 1.28 -7.01
N GLU A 143 -13.12 2.12 -8.04
CA GLU A 143 -13.83 3.40 -7.94
C GLU A 143 -15.32 3.13 -7.68
N HIS A 144 -15.89 2.16 -8.40
CA HIS A 144 -17.27 1.73 -8.21
C HIS A 144 -17.58 1.25 -6.78
N THR A 145 -16.62 0.68 -6.05
CA THR A 145 -16.80 0.31 -4.63
C THR A 145 -17.13 1.55 -3.79
N PHE A 146 -16.50 2.68 -4.07
CA PHE A 146 -16.76 3.94 -3.36
C PHE A 146 -18.10 4.53 -3.77
N ASP A 147 -18.43 4.48 -5.06
CA ASP A 147 -19.72 4.98 -5.57
C ASP A 147 -20.89 4.27 -4.88
N VAL A 148 -20.89 2.94 -4.87
CA VAL A 148 -21.93 2.12 -4.21
C VAL A 148 -22.00 2.40 -2.71
N ALA A 149 -20.85 2.64 -2.06
CA ALA A 149 -20.82 2.97 -0.64
C ALA A 149 -21.41 4.37 -0.37
N ASN A 150 -21.10 5.36 -1.21
CA ASN A 150 -21.62 6.72 -1.11
C ASN A 150 -23.14 6.73 -1.34
N GLU A 151 -23.63 6.06 -2.40
CA GLU A 151 -25.06 5.90 -2.67
C GLU A 151 -25.81 5.28 -1.48
N ARG A 152 -25.20 4.26 -0.86
CA ARG A 152 -25.79 3.62 0.33
C ARG A 152 -25.87 4.58 1.52
N ILE A 153 -24.84 5.39 1.75
CA ILE A 153 -24.83 6.38 2.84
C ILE A 153 -25.84 7.48 2.58
N GLU A 154 -25.95 7.96 1.34
CA GLU A 154 -26.95 8.93 0.94
C GLU A 154 -28.37 8.38 1.16
N SER A 155 -28.62 7.11 0.81
CA SER A 155 -29.91 6.45 1.07
C SER A 155 -30.28 6.32 2.56
N LEU A 156 -29.29 6.43 3.45
CA LEU A 156 -29.48 6.44 4.90
C LEU A 156 -29.74 7.86 5.45
N GLY A 157 -29.83 8.87 4.59
CA GLY A 157 -30.19 10.24 4.95
C GLY A 157 -29.00 11.18 5.19
N LEU A 158 -27.76 10.74 4.91
CA LEU A 158 -26.59 11.63 4.96
C LEU A 158 -26.30 12.19 3.56
N GLU A 159 -27.11 13.16 3.16
CA GLU A 159 -26.98 13.88 1.90
C GLU A 159 -25.66 14.67 1.85
N ASN A 160 -25.08 14.82 0.65
CA ASN A 160 -23.80 15.51 0.40
C ASN A 160 -22.56 14.86 1.02
N PHE A 161 -22.66 13.63 1.54
CA PHE A 161 -21.49 12.84 1.91
C PHE A 161 -20.85 12.22 0.66
N SER A 162 -19.54 12.35 0.54
CA SER A 162 -18.77 11.59 -0.45
C SER A 162 -17.43 11.16 0.12
N CYS A 163 -17.01 9.96 -0.25
CA CYS A 163 -15.68 9.45 0.02
C CYS A 163 -15.12 8.83 -1.26
N THR A 164 -13.85 9.08 -1.54
CA THR A 164 -13.15 8.46 -2.65
C THR A 164 -11.85 7.83 -2.17
N ALA A 165 -11.33 6.90 -2.96
CA ALA A 165 -9.97 6.38 -2.77
C ALA A 165 -8.91 7.48 -2.67
N HIS A 166 -9.10 8.58 -3.41
CA HIS A 166 -8.20 9.72 -3.35
C HIS A 166 -8.26 10.43 -1.99
N MET A 167 -9.45 10.62 -1.41
CA MET A 167 -9.62 11.20 -0.07
C MET A 167 -8.97 10.35 1.03
N LEU A 168 -9.00 9.02 0.92
CA LEU A 168 -8.25 8.16 1.84
C LEU A 168 -6.74 8.38 1.74
N ARG A 169 -6.21 8.63 0.53
CA ARG A 169 -4.80 8.97 0.34
C ARG A 169 -4.45 10.34 0.95
N HIS A 170 -5.35 11.32 0.88
CA HIS A 170 -5.22 12.60 1.61
C HIS A 170 -5.19 12.39 3.13
N SER A 171 -6.14 11.61 3.66
CA SER A 171 -6.20 11.27 5.08
C SER A 171 -4.91 10.57 5.57
N PHE A 172 -4.36 9.68 4.73
CA PHE A 172 -3.08 9.03 5.00
C PHE A 172 -1.92 10.04 5.04
N ALA A 173 -1.84 10.96 4.08
CA ALA A 173 -0.83 12.02 4.08
C ALA A 173 -0.93 12.88 5.35
N LEU A 174 -2.16 13.21 5.75
CA LEU A 174 -2.44 13.99 6.95
C LEU A 174 -1.96 13.31 8.23
N ARG A 175 -2.29 12.03 8.38
CA ARG A 175 -1.82 11.23 9.51
C ARG A 175 -0.29 11.22 9.58
N TRP A 176 0.40 11.02 8.47
CA TRP A 176 1.86 10.97 8.47
C TRP A 176 2.52 12.33 8.71
N TYR A 177 1.88 13.41 8.26
CA TYR A 177 2.32 14.75 8.60
C TYR A 177 2.21 14.99 10.11
N ALA A 178 1.06 14.65 10.71
CA ALA A 178 0.86 14.76 12.15
C ALA A 178 1.83 13.87 12.94
N VAL A 179 2.06 12.62 12.53
CA VAL A 179 3.08 11.74 13.11
C VAL A 179 4.47 12.36 13.00
N GLY A 180 4.82 12.90 11.83
CA GLY A 180 6.12 13.55 11.64
C GLY A 180 6.28 14.79 12.51
N LYS A 181 5.20 15.57 12.74
CA LYS A 181 5.18 16.68 13.70
C LYS A 181 5.37 16.16 15.13
N LEU A 182 4.65 15.13 15.54
CA LEU A 182 4.79 14.51 16.87
C LEU A 182 6.19 14.01 17.15
N ILE A 183 6.80 13.29 16.19
CA ILE A 183 8.20 12.83 16.30
C ILE A 183 9.12 14.02 16.52
N LYS A 184 8.89 15.12 15.78
CA LYS A 184 9.68 16.34 15.88
C LYS A 184 9.47 17.01 17.25
N TYR A 185 8.23 17.14 17.73
CA TYR A 185 7.91 17.70 19.05
C TYR A 185 8.47 16.87 20.21
N ALA A 186 8.39 15.53 20.14
CA ALA A 186 8.98 14.64 21.14
C ALA A 186 10.50 14.80 21.25
N ARG A 187 11.18 15.19 20.15
CA ARG A 187 12.61 15.54 20.14
C ARG A 187 12.90 16.98 20.59
N LEU A 188 11.91 17.87 20.51
CA LEU A 188 12.01 19.29 20.89
C LEU A 188 11.85 19.58 22.37
N GLY A 189 11.46 18.60 23.21
CA GLY A 189 11.29 18.82 24.66
C GLY A 189 12.54 19.30 25.42
N HIS A 190 13.63 19.58 24.70
CA HIS A 190 14.93 19.99 25.19
C HIS A 190 15.38 21.37 24.65
N LEU A 191 14.58 22.07 23.83
CA LEU A 191 14.99 23.30 23.14
C LEU A 191 14.26 24.58 23.63
N THR A 192 14.94 25.71 23.52
CA THR A 192 14.51 27.07 23.88
C THR A 192 13.61 27.74 22.83
N ASP A 193 13.00 28.89 23.15
CA ASP A 193 12.01 29.58 22.30
C ASP A 193 12.58 30.10 20.96
N ASP A 194 13.86 30.45 20.89
CA ASP A 194 14.52 30.84 19.63
C ASP A 194 14.75 29.62 18.71
N GLU A 195 15.04 28.45 19.30
CA GLU A 195 15.19 27.18 18.57
C GLU A 195 13.83 26.65 18.06
N GLN A 196 12.72 26.97 18.73
CA GLN A 196 11.37 26.72 18.23
C GLN A 196 11.00 27.58 17.00
N ARG A 197 11.67 28.72 16.80
CA ARG A 197 11.46 29.59 15.65
C ARG A 197 12.23 29.09 14.42
N ASP A 198 13.49 28.68 14.58
CA ASP A 198 14.30 28.00 13.55
C ASP A 198 13.66 26.67 13.09
N PHE A 199 13.03 25.96 14.02
CA PHE A 199 12.29 24.73 13.76
C PHE A 199 11.13 24.86 12.76
N ARG A 200 10.55 26.06 12.63
CA ARG A 200 9.49 26.34 11.64
C ARG A 200 10.03 26.40 10.22
N GLU A 201 11.30 26.75 10.01
CA GLU A 201 11.95 26.72 8.69
C GLU A 201 12.34 25.28 8.28
N GLU A 202 12.62 24.40 9.25
CA GLU A 202 12.94 22.97 9.05
C GLU A 202 11.75 22.04 8.70
N VAL A 203 10.56 22.59 8.42
CA VAL A 203 9.33 21.83 8.04
C VAL A 203 9.55 20.87 6.84
N GLY A 204 10.65 21.03 6.11
CA GLY A 204 11.15 20.09 5.11
C GLY A 204 11.27 18.63 5.57
N ASN A 205 11.65 18.36 6.83
CA ASN A 205 11.85 16.97 7.29
C ASN A 205 10.52 16.18 7.40
N THR A 206 9.44 16.83 7.88
CA THR A 206 8.11 16.20 7.95
C THR A 206 7.55 15.94 6.54
N TRP A 207 7.74 16.87 5.61
CA TRP A 207 7.29 16.68 4.23
C TRP A 207 8.06 15.58 3.51
N HIS A 208 9.34 15.38 3.81
CA HIS A 208 10.10 14.24 3.30
C HIS A 208 9.59 12.90 3.87
N LEU A 209 9.20 12.84 5.14
CA LEU A 209 8.53 11.65 5.69
C LEU A 209 7.22 11.37 4.92
N VAL A 210 6.37 12.39 4.75
CA VAL A 210 5.09 12.25 4.03
C VAL A 210 5.34 11.84 2.57
N GLN A 211 6.32 12.45 1.90
CA GLN A 211 6.74 12.10 0.55
C GLN A 211 7.14 10.61 0.46
N THR A 212 8.00 10.15 1.38
CA THR A 212 8.45 8.77 1.45
C THR A 212 7.27 7.82 1.67
N MET A 213 6.38 8.12 2.61
CA MET A 213 5.23 7.28 2.91
C MET A 213 4.20 7.24 1.76
N LEU A 214 4.11 8.33 0.98
CA LEU A 214 3.26 8.40 -0.20
C LEU A 214 3.89 7.79 -1.46
N GLY A 215 5.21 7.60 -1.48
CA GLY A 215 5.95 7.17 -2.67
C GLY A 215 6.05 8.25 -3.75
N HIS A 216 6.12 9.52 -3.36
CA HIS A 216 6.26 10.61 -4.31
C HIS A 216 7.72 10.80 -4.72
N ARG A 217 7.97 10.98 -6.02
CA ARG A 217 9.31 11.24 -6.56
C ARG A 217 9.89 12.57 -6.07
N SER A 218 9.04 13.58 -5.85
CA SER A 218 9.45 14.92 -5.43
C SER A 218 8.67 15.36 -4.19
N VAL A 219 9.39 15.95 -3.24
CA VAL A 219 8.80 16.62 -2.07
C VAL A 219 7.91 17.78 -2.50
N GLU A 220 8.26 18.48 -3.59
CA GLU A 220 7.48 19.63 -4.08
C GLU A 220 6.11 19.18 -4.58
N THR A 221 6.01 18.04 -5.29
CA THR A 221 4.69 17.46 -5.63
C THR A 221 3.87 17.17 -4.38
N THR A 222 4.51 16.74 -3.30
CA THR A 222 3.82 16.46 -2.03
C THR A 222 3.31 17.77 -1.42
N LYS A 223 4.15 18.80 -1.34
CA LYS A 223 3.74 20.11 -0.85
C LYS A 223 2.63 20.71 -1.72
N THR A 224 2.76 20.73 -3.04
CA THR A 224 1.73 21.31 -3.92
C THR A 224 0.37 20.62 -3.77
N VAL A 225 0.34 19.30 -3.57
CA VAL A 225 -0.93 18.56 -3.47
C VAL A 225 -1.56 18.65 -2.08
N TYR A 226 -0.75 18.76 -1.02
CA TYR A 226 -1.22 18.61 0.36
C TYR A 226 -0.94 19.82 1.27
N LEU A 227 -0.19 20.84 0.87
CA LEU A 227 0.18 21.93 1.79
C LEU A 227 -1.03 22.80 2.18
N GLU A 228 -1.82 23.25 1.20
CA GLU A 228 -2.95 24.16 1.44
C GLU A 228 -4.00 23.53 2.37
N PRO A 229 -4.47 22.27 2.17
CA PRO A 229 -5.43 21.65 3.09
C PRO A 229 -4.89 21.42 4.51
N PHE A 230 -3.57 21.49 4.70
CA PHE A 230 -2.92 21.20 5.99
C PHE A 230 -2.61 22.46 6.78
N GLN A 231 -2.47 23.61 6.11
CA GLN A 231 -2.28 24.92 6.76
C GLN A 231 -3.53 25.40 7.49
N THR A 232 -4.71 24.93 7.08
CA THR A 232 -6.01 25.33 7.62
C THR A 232 -6.48 24.46 8.79
N LEU A 233 -5.75 23.41 9.16
CA LEU A 233 -6.13 22.48 10.22
C LEU A 233 -5.63 22.91 11.60
N GLU A 234 -6.50 22.85 12.59
CA GLU A 234 -6.15 23.09 13.99
C GLU A 234 -5.20 21.99 14.53
N VAL A 235 -4.25 22.39 15.38
CA VAL A 235 -3.22 21.49 15.93
C VAL A 235 -3.82 20.32 16.69
N GLU A 236 -4.90 20.54 17.42
CA GLU A 236 -5.59 19.50 18.20
C GLU A 236 -6.19 18.42 17.29
N ALA A 237 -6.80 18.81 16.17
CA ALA A 237 -7.31 17.89 15.16
C ALA A 237 -6.19 17.07 14.48
N LEU A 238 -5.02 17.69 14.28
CA LEU A 238 -3.82 17.01 13.77
C LEU A 238 -3.29 15.98 14.77
N LEU A 239 -3.20 16.33 16.05
CA LEU A 239 -2.70 15.43 17.10
C LEU A 239 -3.64 14.23 17.31
N ALA A 240 -4.95 14.45 17.31
CA ALA A 240 -5.94 13.37 17.36
C ALA A 240 -5.78 12.36 16.19
N HIS A 241 -5.38 12.82 15.00
CA HIS A 241 -5.14 11.94 13.84
C HIS A 241 -3.94 11.00 14.01
N ALA A 242 -2.98 11.37 14.85
CA ALA A 242 -1.77 10.59 15.11
C ALA A 242 -1.82 9.80 16.43
N ASP A 243 -2.90 9.95 17.20
CA ASP A 243 -3.06 9.28 18.49
C ASP A 243 -2.92 7.74 18.38
N GLY A 244 -2.29 7.15 19.39
CA GLY A 244 -2.00 5.71 19.47
C GLY A 244 -0.98 5.17 18.45
N PHE A 245 -0.31 6.00 17.64
CA PHE A 245 0.69 5.54 16.68
C PHE A 245 2.00 5.11 17.38
N PRO A 246 2.48 3.85 17.22
CA PRO A 246 3.66 3.37 17.93
C PRO A 246 4.94 3.79 17.19
N VAL A 247 5.33 5.06 17.37
CA VAL A 247 6.50 5.68 16.73
C VAL A 247 7.74 4.81 16.87
N THR A 248 8.12 4.42 18.09
CA THR A 248 9.38 3.71 18.35
C THR A 248 9.49 2.39 17.58
N SER A 249 8.43 1.57 17.56
CA SER A 249 8.44 0.32 16.80
C SER A 249 8.44 0.55 15.29
N PHE A 250 7.72 1.57 14.82
CA PHE A 250 7.74 1.94 13.40
C PHE A 250 9.15 2.34 12.97
N MET A 251 9.81 3.23 13.73
CA MET A 251 11.17 3.66 13.43
C MET A 251 12.13 2.44 13.42
N ALA A 252 12.02 1.55 14.40
CA ALA A 252 12.85 0.34 14.45
C ALA A 252 12.66 -0.56 13.21
N ASP A 253 11.41 -0.82 12.82
CA ASP A 253 11.09 -1.71 11.69
C ASP A 253 11.42 -1.09 10.33
N VAL A 254 11.24 0.23 10.17
CA VAL A 254 11.43 0.93 8.89
C VAL A 254 12.89 1.30 8.63
N PHE A 255 13.62 1.73 9.66
CA PHE A 255 14.99 2.19 9.49
C PHE A 255 16.04 1.08 9.57
N ALA A 256 15.68 -0.12 10.02
CA ALA A 256 16.57 -1.30 9.96
C ALA A 256 16.97 -1.69 8.52
N GLU A 257 16.19 -1.31 7.50
CA GLU A 257 16.37 -1.74 6.10
C GLU A 257 16.45 -0.58 5.08
N HIS A 258 16.57 0.68 5.54
CA HIS A 258 16.49 1.85 4.67
C HIS A 258 17.88 2.34 4.19
N PRO A 259 18.15 2.45 2.87
CA PRO A 259 19.48 2.76 2.32
C PRO A 259 20.08 4.11 2.75
N TRP A 260 19.25 5.03 3.24
CA TRP A 260 19.63 6.38 3.65
C TRP A 260 19.84 6.54 5.15
N VAL A 261 19.72 5.45 5.93
CA VAL A 261 20.00 5.45 7.38
C VAL A 261 21.48 5.21 7.58
N ARG A 262 22.22 6.28 7.85
CA ARG A 262 23.67 6.21 8.14
C ARG A 262 23.98 5.98 9.62
N THR A 263 23.04 6.26 10.51
CA THR A 263 23.14 6.09 11.97
C THR A 263 21.79 5.66 12.53
N ASP A 264 21.79 4.79 13.55
CA ASP A 264 20.58 4.33 14.22
C ASP A 264 19.88 5.50 14.94
N PRO A 265 18.69 5.94 14.48
CA PRO A 265 17.98 7.07 15.07
C PRO A 265 17.42 6.79 16.47
N LEU A 266 17.53 5.55 16.97
CA LEU A 266 17.15 5.13 18.32
C LEU A 266 18.35 5.00 19.28
N ALA A 267 19.60 5.10 18.78
CA ALA A 267 20.80 4.94 19.61
C ALA A 267 21.01 6.08 20.61
N VAL A 268 20.41 7.26 20.37
CA VAL A 268 20.53 8.43 21.27
C VAL A 268 19.57 8.35 22.47
N ALA A 269 18.65 7.38 22.47
CA ALA A 269 17.59 7.25 23.48
C ALA A 269 17.77 6.04 24.43
N ARG A 270 19.01 5.53 24.59
CA ARG A 270 19.34 4.48 25.57
C ARG A 270 20.18 5.02 26.71
#